data_AF-A0AB34ZAF1-F1
#
_entry.id   AF-A0AB34ZAF1-F1
#
_cell.length_a   1.000
_cell.length_b   1.000
_cell.length_c   1.000
_cell.angle_alpha   90.00
_cell.angle_beta   90.00
_cell.angle_gamma   90.00
#
_symmetry.space_group_name_H-M   'P 1'
#
loop_
_entity.id
_entity.type
_entity.pdbx_description
1 polymer ?
#
loop_
_entity_poly.entity_id
_entity_poly.type
_entity_poly.pdbx_seq_one_letter_code
_entity_poly.pdbx_strand_id
1 'polypeptide(L)'
;MLDTTSPAYAVGQLWRCRGRTASETPLLLINQIDVHPHGGQILHVRISDIQVRHAGLPDGIVDALPHIPVIAQTLERSAAEHVGTAAPNQDYLPGYAEWKAAFDAGNAGAFGIAVAEILQIVEGQLAKRDQLPN
;
A
#
# COMPACT_ATOMS: atom_id res chain seq x y z
N MET A 1 -18.14 -9.22 26.27
CA MET A 1 -17.42 -7.96 25.97
C MET A 1 -16.37 -8.33 24.95
N LEU A 2 -16.48 -7.86 23.69
CA LEU A 2 -15.38 -8.03 22.74
C LEU A 2 -14.35 -6.96 23.09
N ASP A 3 -13.16 -7.40 23.50
CA ASP A 3 -11.99 -6.54 23.58
C ASP A 3 -11.60 -6.14 22.15
N THR A 4 -12.13 -5.01 21.67
CA THR A 4 -11.75 -4.42 20.38
C THR A 4 -10.42 -3.68 20.57
N THR A 5 -9.36 -4.39 20.93
CA THR A 5 -8.01 -3.83 20.86
C THR A 5 -7.64 -3.79 19.39
N SER A 6 -7.63 -2.60 18.79
CA SER A 6 -7.06 -2.41 17.45
C SER A 6 -5.68 -3.08 17.42
N PRO A 7 -5.36 -3.89 16.39
CA PRO A 7 -4.10 -4.60 16.34
C PRO A 7 -2.94 -3.60 16.45
N ALA A 8 -1.98 -3.90 17.31
CA ALA A 8 -0.75 -3.12 17.41
C ALA A 8 0.10 -3.38 16.16
N TYR A 9 0.19 -2.36 15.30
CA TYR A 9 1.01 -2.44 14.09
C TYR A 9 2.49 -2.24 14.41
N ALA A 10 3.33 -3.03 13.76
CA ALA A 10 4.79 -2.95 13.90
C ALA A 10 5.48 -3.09 12.53
N VAL A 11 6.63 -2.43 12.41
CA VAL A 11 7.52 -2.58 11.26
C VAL A 11 7.91 -4.04 11.10
N GLY A 12 7.91 -4.52 9.85
CA GLY A 12 8.20 -5.89 9.48
C GLY A 12 7.01 -6.84 9.54
N GLN A 13 5.83 -6.42 10.02
CA GLN A 13 4.63 -7.27 9.94
C GLN A 13 4.18 -7.46 8.49
N LEU A 14 3.80 -8.69 8.18
CA LEU A 14 3.31 -9.13 6.87
C LEU A 14 1.86 -9.56 6.99
N TRP A 15 1.02 -9.02 6.12
CA TRP A 15 -0.42 -9.23 6.12
C TRP A 15 -0.88 -9.71 4.74
N ARG A 16 -1.75 -10.71 4.70
CA ARG A 16 -2.42 -11.14 3.47
C ARG A 16 -3.76 -10.41 3.36
N CYS A 17 -4.03 -9.82 2.22
CA CYS A 17 -5.24 -9.05 1.95
C CYS A 17 -6.10 -9.72 0.88
N ARG A 18 -7.39 -9.41 0.87
CA ARG A 18 -8.27 -9.73 -0.25
C ARG A 18 -7.95 -8.80 -1.43
N GLY A 19 -7.67 -9.38 -2.60
CA GLY A 19 -7.44 -8.64 -3.84
C GLY A 19 -8.73 -8.27 -4.59
N ARG A 20 -8.58 -7.82 -5.83
CA ARG A 20 -9.69 -7.40 -6.72
C ARG A 20 -10.55 -8.59 -7.15
N THR A 21 -9.95 -9.77 -7.23
CA THR A 21 -10.61 -11.05 -7.52
C THR A 21 -10.36 -12.04 -6.37
N ALA A 22 -11.14 -13.12 -6.34
CA ALA A 22 -11.00 -14.16 -5.30
C ALA A 22 -9.65 -14.90 -5.36
N SER A 23 -8.97 -14.92 -6.51
CA SER A 23 -7.66 -15.55 -6.69
C SER A 23 -6.49 -14.61 -6.42
N GLU A 24 -6.73 -13.29 -6.38
CA GLU A 24 -5.70 -12.31 -6.06
C GLU A 24 -5.58 -12.17 -4.52
N THR A 25 -4.41 -12.48 -3.98
CA THR A 25 -4.16 -12.46 -2.52
C THR A 25 -2.92 -11.63 -2.17
N PRO A 26 -2.97 -10.29 -2.32
CA PRO A 26 -1.81 -9.43 -2.15
C PRO A 26 -1.21 -9.55 -0.75
N LEU A 27 0.11 -9.41 -0.67
CA LEU A 27 0.84 -9.28 0.58
C LEU A 27 1.15 -7.82 0.86
N LEU A 28 0.91 -7.39 2.09
CA LEU A 28 1.18 -6.06 2.61
C LEU A 28 2.27 -6.17 3.69
N LEU A 29 3.45 -5.61 3.43
CA LEU A 29 4.57 -5.54 4.37
C LEU A 29 4.69 -4.12 4.91
N ILE A 30 4.68 -3.96 6.23
CA ILE A 30 4.88 -2.65 6.87
C ILE A 30 6.38 -2.33 6.91
N ASN A 31 6.83 -1.39 6.09
CA ASN A 31 8.24 -0.97 6.03
C ASN A 31 8.57 0.10 7.08
N GLN A 32 7.65 1.03 7.33
CA GLN A 32 7.83 2.14 8.27
C GLN A 32 6.48 2.57 8.84
N ILE A 33 6.49 3.16 10.04
CA ILE A 33 5.30 3.73 10.67
C ILE A 33 5.62 5.17 11.09
N ASP A 34 4.84 6.11 10.57
CA ASP A 34 4.85 7.51 10.97
C ASP A 34 3.63 7.84 11.83
N VAL A 35 3.71 8.89 12.65
CA VAL A 35 2.56 9.42 13.41
C VAL A 35 1.98 10.59 12.63
N HIS A 36 0.67 10.53 12.36
CA HIS A 36 -0.03 11.62 11.69
C HIS A 36 -0.14 12.85 12.62
N PRO A 37 0.03 14.10 12.13
CA PRO A 37 0.01 15.31 12.98
C PRO A 37 -1.29 15.51 13.77
N HIS A 38 -2.41 14.99 13.25
CA HIS A 38 -3.72 15.02 13.91
C HIS A 38 -4.04 13.76 14.73
N GLY A 39 -3.04 12.90 14.97
CA GLY A 39 -3.19 11.62 15.65
C GLY A 39 -3.43 10.44 14.72
N GLY A 40 -3.10 9.24 15.19
CA GLY A 40 -3.13 8.00 14.40
C GLY A 40 -1.79 7.66 13.75
N GLN A 41 -1.72 6.48 13.14
CA GLN A 41 -0.53 5.95 12.47
C GLN A 41 -0.72 5.95 10.96
N ILE A 42 0.36 6.31 10.25
CA ILE A 42 0.50 6.10 8.81
C ILE A 42 1.45 4.92 8.64
N LEU A 43 0.96 3.85 8.01
CA LEU A 43 1.72 2.65 7.71
C LEU A 43 2.26 2.81 6.29
N HIS A 44 3.58 2.87 6.14
CA HIS A 44 4.23 2.87 4.84
C HIS A 44 4.49 1.42 4.44
N VAL A 45 3.75 0.96 3.43
CA VAL A 45 3.73 -0.46 3.08
C VAL A 45 4.28 -0.72 1.70
N ARG A 46 4.87 -1.91 1.52
CA ARG A 46 5.02 -2.54 0.21
C ARG A 46 3.81 -3.44 -0.02
N ILE A 47 3.27 -3.42 -1.23
CA ILE A 47 2.25 -4.38 -1.67
C ILE A 47 2.89 -5.29 -2.73
N SER A 48 2.83 -6.61 -2.56
CA SER A 48 3.37 -7.59 -3.52
C SER A 48 2.38 -8.72 -3.79
N ASP A 49 2.77 -9.67 -4.63
CA ASP A 49 1.91 -10.76 -5.12
C ASP A 49 0.67 -10.22 -5.86
N ILE A 50 0.90 -9.20 -6.68
CA ILE A 50 -0.11 -8.51 -7.50
C ILE A 50 0.20 -8.64 -8.98
N GLN A 51 -0.78 -8.32 -9.82
CA GLN A 51 -0.59 -8.19 -11.26
C GLN A 51 -1.26 -6.90 -11.74
N VAL A 52 -0.50 -5.81 -11.80
CA VAL A 52 -1.00 -4.51 -12.26
C VAL A 52 -0.49 -4.26 -13.68
N ARG A 53 -1.39 -3.97 -14.62
CA ARG A 53 -0.99 -3.69 -16.00
C ARG A 53 -0.29 -2.34 -16.13
N HIS A 54 0.78 -2.32 -16.93
CA HIS A 54 1.56 -1.13 -17.26
C HIS A 54 2.16 -1.29 -18.66
N ALA A 55 1.63 -0.62 -19.68
CA ALA A 55 2.03 -0.87 -21.07
C ALA A 55 3.46 -0.41 -21.37
N GLY A 56 4.02 0.51 -20.58
CA GLY A 56 5.41 0.94 -20.70
C GLY A 56 6.48 -0.05 -20.20
N LEU A 57 6.11 -1.23 -19.68
CA LEU A 57 7.07 -2.26 -19.24
C LEU A 57 7.20 -3.39 -20.26
N PRO A 58 8.39 -4.04 -20.40
CA PRO A 58 8.60 -5.14 -21.34
C PRO A 58 7.60 -6.30 -21.17
N ASP A 59 7.30 -6.68 -19.92
CA ASP A 59 6.35 -7.74 -19.59
C ASP A 59 4.93 -7.21 -19.35
N GLY A 60 4.73 -5.89 -19.45
CA GLY A 60 3.43 -5.24 -19.31
C GLY A 60 2.82 -5.30 -17.90
N ILE A 61 3.55 -5.78 -16.90
CA ILE A 61 3.04 -6.07 -15.55
C ILE A 61 3.99 -5.53 -14.48
N VAL A 62 3.40 -4.93 -13.43
CA VAL A 62 4.03 -4.61 -12.15
C VAL A 62 3.56 -5.66 -11.12
N ASP A 63 4.52 -6.31 -10.45
CA ASP A 63 4.29 -7.37 -9.47
C ASP A 63 4.40 -6.92 -8.01
N ALA A 64 4.87 -5.69 -7.79
CA ALA A 64 4.92 -5.05 -6.49
C ALA A 64 4.85 -3.52 -6.59
N LEU A 65 4.20 -2.91 -5.60
CA LEU A 65 4.24 -1.48 -5.34
C LEU A 65 5.16 -1.24 -4.14
N PRO A 66 6.32 -0.60 -4.32
CA PRO A 66 7.34 -0.49 -3.27
C PRO A 66 6.91 0.43 -2.11
N HIS A 67 6.06 1.42 -2.38
CA HIS A 67 5.62 2.38 -1.38
C HIS A 67 4.16 2.78 -1.58
N ILE A 68 3.32 2.46 -0.60
CA ILE A 68 1.93 2.89 -0.49
C ILE A 68 1.69 3.32 0.98
N PRO A 69 1.40 4.60 1.26
CA PRO A 69 0.99 5.04 2.59
C PRO A 69 -0.48 4.67 2.86
N VAL A 70 -0.75 3.96 3.95
CA VAL A 70 -2.11 3.54 4.35
C VAL A 70 -2.36 3.81 5.84
N ILE A 71 -3.61 3.81 6.26
CA ILE A 71 -3.99 3.80 7.68
C ILE A 71 -4.57 2.44 8.08
N ALA A 72 -4.74 2.20 9.38
CA ALA A 72 -5.30 0.96 9.95
C ALA A 72 -6.59 0.50 9.23
N GLN A 73 -7.46 1.44 8.88
CA GLN A 73 -8.72 1.18 8.19
C GLN A 73 -8.54 0.45 6.85
N THR A 74 -7.42 0.63 6.15
CA THR A 74 -7.13 -0.13 4.92
C THR A 74 -7.00 -1.62 5.20
N LEU A 75 -6.34 -2.01 6.29
CA LEU A 75 -6.20 -3.43 6.65
C LEU A 75 -7.56 -4.03 7.06
N GLU A 76 -8.35 -3.29 7.83
CA GLU A 76 -9.72 -3.68 8.20
C GLU A 76 -10.61 -3.92 6.97
N ARG A 77 -10.64 -2.96 6.04
CA ARG A 77 -11.43 -3.05 4.80
C ARG A 77 -10.93 -4.12 3.85
N SER A 78 -9.68 -4.52 3.97
CA SER A 78 -9.05 -5.54 3.11
C SER A 78 -9.23 -6.96 3.64
N ALA A 79 -9.97 -7.16 4.73
CA ALA A 79 -10.04 -8.42 5.46
C ALA A 79 -8.63 -8.99 5.70
N ALA A 80 -7.72 -8.13 6.15
CA ALA A 80 -6.31 -8.47 6.27
C ALA A 80 -6.06 -9.47 7.40
N GLU A 81 -5.28 -10.50 7.11
CA GLU A 81 -4.86 -11.51 8.07
C GLU A 81 -3.34 -11.42 8.28
N HIS A 82 -2.89 -11.35 9.53
CA HIS A 82 -1.47 -11.36 9.84
C HIS A 82 -0.90 -12.74 9.54
N VAL A 83 0.06 -12.81 8.62
CA VAL A 83 0.64 -14.07 8.12
C VAL A 83 2.10 -14.27 8.51
N GLY A 84 2.71 -13.30 9.19
CA GLY A 84 4.06 -13.42 9.72
C GLY A 84 4.84 -12.10 9.69
N THR A 85 6.15 -12.22 9.63
CA THR A 85 7.04 -11.06 9.54
C THR A 85 8.05 -11.23 8.42
N ALA A 86 8.52 -10.12 7.86
CA ALA A 86 9.61 -10.07 6.91
C ALA A 86 10.46 -8.83 7.18
N ALA A 87 11.73 -8.85 6.77
CA ALA A 87 12.58 -7.68 6.86
C ALA A 87 12.08 -6.59 5.90
N PRO A 88 11.90 -5.33 6.34
CA PRO A 88 11.74 -4.20 5.44
C PRO A 88 12.91 -4.13 4.45
N ASN A 89 12.62 -3.73 3.20
CA ASN A 89 13.65 -3.43 2.23
C ASN A 89 13.79 -1.90 2.05
N GLN A 90 14.79 -1.44 1.30
CA GLN A 90 15.03 0.00 1.10
C GLN A 90 14.35 0.56 -0.16
N ASP A 91 13.65 -0.27 -0.93
CA ASP A 91 13.06 0.13 -2.23
C ASP A 91 11.95 1.18 -2.06
N TYR A 92 11.37 1.30 -0.87
CA TYR A 92 10.34 2.29 -0.57
C TYR A 92 10.89 3.71 -0.35
N LEU A 93 12.19 3.87 -0.09
CA LEU A 93 12.78 5.16 0.33
C LEU A 93 12.56 6.30 -0.67
N PRO A 94 12.71 6.10 -2.01
CA PRO A 94 12.44 7.17 -2.97
C PRO A 94 10.98 7.65 -2.94
N GLY A 95 10.03 6.70 -2.95
CA GLY A 95 8.60 7.02 -2.88
C GLY A 95 8.21 7.68 -1.55
N TYR A 96 8.82 7.23 -0.45
CA TYR A 96 8.64 7.86 0.86
C TYR A 96 9.14 9.29 0.88
N ALA A 97 10.31 9.60 0.32
CA ALA A 97 10.83 10.96 0.27
C ALA A 97 9.92 11.90 -0.52
N GLU A 98 9.45 11.45 -1.70
CA GLU A 98 8.49 12.22 -2.52
C GLU A 98 7.17 12.45 -1.78
N TRP A 99 6.60 11.38 -1.21
CA TRP A 99 5.38 11.46 -0.44
C TRP A 99 5.52 12.39 0.76
N LYS A 100 6.63 12.31 1.51
CA LYS A 100 6.84 13.10 2.73
C LYS A 100 6.89 14.59 2.41
N ALA A 101 7.60 14.98 1.36
CA ALA A 101 7.64 16.35 0.88
C ALA A 101 6.24 16.85 0.49
N ALA A 102 5.46 16.05 -0.23
CA ALA A 102 4.10 16.39 -0.61
C ALA A 102 3.15 16.44 0.60
N PHE A 103 3.30 15.53 1.56
CA PHE A 103 2.52 15.47 2.79
C PHE A 103 2.75 16.70 3.67
N ASP A 104 4.01 17.10 3.84
CA ASP A 104 4.39 18.31 4.59
C ASP A 104 3.86 19.59 3.92
N ALA A 105 3.69 19.58 2.60
CA ALA A 105 3.07 20.65 1.83
C ALA A 105 1.52 20.59 1.83
N GLY A 106 0.90 19.59 2.47
CA GLY A 106 -0.55 19.40 2.50
C GLY A 106 -1.15 18.81 1.21
N ASN A 107 -0.31 18.29 0.31
CA ASN A 107 -0.68 17.79 -1.02
C ASN A 107 -0.72 16.26 -1.12
N ALA A 108 -0.37 15.54 -0.05
CA ALA A 108 -0.47 14.09 0.02
C ALA A 108 -1.13 13.63 1.32
N GLY A 109 -1.59 12.38 1.32
CA GLY A 109 -2.20 11.73 2.47
C GLY A 109 -1.92 10.24 2.45
N ALA A 110 -2.71 9.48 3.23
CA ALA A 110 -2.66 8.03 3.27
C ALA A 110 -4.01 7.44 2.87
N PHE A 111 -3.99 6.25 2.26
CA PHE A 111 -5.22 5.56 1.88
C PHE A 111 -5.94 4.99 3.11
N GLY A 112 -7.26 5.11 3.14
CA GLY A 112 -8.18 4.47 4.11
C GLY A 112 -9.20 3.53 3.46
N ILE A 113 -8.95 3.14 2.20
CA ILE A 113 -9.77 2.24 1.38
C ILE A 113 -9.11 0.85 1.30
N ALA A 114 -9.82 -0.16 0.78
CA ALA A 114 -9.27 -1.51 0.68
C ALA A 114 -8.10 -1.61 -0.32
N VAL A 115 -7.18 -2.55 -0.11
CA VAL A 115 -6.06 -2.83 -1.03
C VAL A 115 -6.54 -3.08 -2.45
N ALA A 116 -7.64 -3.81 -2.62
CA ALA A 116 -8.25 -4.04 -3.93
C ALA A 116 -8.60 -2.72 -4.66
N GLU A 117 -9.13 -1.72 -3.95
CA GLU A 117 -9.47 -0.42 -4.52
C GLU A 117 -8.21 0.40 -4.85
N ILE A 118 -7.18 0.33 -3.99
CA ILE A 118 -5.86 0.93 -4.27
C ILE A 118 -5.29 0.38 -5.58
N LEU A 119 -5.29 -0.94 -5.76
CA LEU A 119 -4.78 -1.60 -6.97
C LEU A 119 -5.56 -1.15 -8.23
N GLN A 120 -6.88 -0.98 -8.13
CA GLN A 120 -7.70 -0.45 -9.23
C GLN A 120 -7.32 1.00 -9.59
N ILE A 121 -7.10 1.86 -8.60
CA ILE A 121 -6.68 3.25 -8.81
C ILE A 121 -5.31 3.30 -9.48
N VAL A 122 -4.34 2.53 -8.96
CA VAL A 122 -2.98 2.50 -9.49
C VAL A 122 -2.97 2.02 -10.94
N GLU A 123 -3.63 0.90 -11.24
CA GLU A 123 -3.73 0.39 -12.61
C GLU A 123 -4.39 1.41 -13.55
N GLY A 124 -5.45 2.09 -13.10
CA GLY A 124 -6.11 3.14 -13.88
C GLY A 124 -5.24 4.38 -14.12
N GLN A 125 -4.35 4.73 -13.20
CA GLN A 125 -3.40 5.85 -13.38
C GLN A 125 -2.29 5.49 -14.38
N LEU A 126 -1.78 4.26 -14.33
CA LEU A 126 -0.77 3.77 -15.25
C LEU A 126 -1.33 3.70 -16.69
N ALA A 127 -2.54 3.15 -16.84
CA ALA A 127 -3.21 3.08 -18.15
C ALA A 127 -3.43 4.47 -18.79
N LYS A 128 -3.70 5.52 -17.99
CA LYS A 128 -3.84 6.90 -18.49
C LYS A 128 -2.50 7.51 -18.91
N ARG A 129 -1.42 7.21 -18.19
CA ARG A 129 -0.07 7.69 -18.55
C ARG A 129 0.40 7.09 -19.88
N ASP A 130 0.07 5.82 -20.13
CA ASP A 130 0.37 5.15 -21.40
C ASP A 130 -0.35 5.80 -22.62
N GLN A 131 -1.41 6.59 -22.39
CA GLN A 131 -2.21 7.23 -23.44
C GLN A 131 -1.77 8.66 -23.78
N LEU A 132 -0.86 9.26 -23.00
CA LEU A 132 -0.33 10.61 -23.28
C LEU A 132 0.90 10.51 -24.19
N PRO A 133 0.94 11.20 -25.35
CA PRO A 133 2.14 11.26 -26.15
C PRO A 133 3.24 12.00 -25.38
N ASN A 134 4.47 11.44 -25.46
CA ASN A 134 5.69 11.98 -24.89
C ASN A 134 6.09 13.33 -25.51
#